data_AF-A0A517T8E6-F1
#
_entry.id   AF-A0A517T8E6-F1
#
_cell.length_a   1.000
_cell.length_b   1.000
_cell.length_c   1.000
_cell.angle_alpha   90.00
_cell.angle_beta   90.00
_cell.angle_gamma   90.00
#
_symmetry.space_group_name_H-M   'P 1'
#
loop_
_entity.id
_entity.type
_entity.pdbx_description
1 polymer ?
#
loop_
_entity_poly.entity_id
_entity_poly.type
_entity_poly.pdbx_seq_one_letter_code
_entity_poly.pdbx_strand_id
1 'polypeptide(L)'
;MNISPHVLVVDGLQETEQVLKAALEPQGHTVGRVRAYDHNLLPDESPRVLVMHEESGESSKYTPNQIPRVVIGSFEVQSSDTPSVDRHLRSPFDYRDLVGAVQALLQAEADKSDMPKAA
;
A
#
# COMPACT_ATOMS: atom_id res chain seq x y z
N MET A 1 20.68 0.40 11.68
CA MET A 1 19.40 1.13 11.63
C MET A 1 18.58 0.50 10.54
N ASN A 2 17.60 -0.33 10.92
CA ASN A 2 16.70 -0.97 9.97
C ASN A 2 15.65 0.06 9.58
N ILE A 3 15.79 0.62 8.38
CA ILE A 3 14.82 1.57 7.83
C ILE A 3 13.64 0.73 7.38
N SER A 4 12.53 0.79 8.11
CA SER A 4 11.32 0.08 7.74
C SER A 4 10.76 0.67 6.44
N PRO A 5 10.27 -0.16 5.51
CA PRO A 5 9.72 0.35 4.26
C PRO A 5 8.42 1.11 4.53
N HIS A 6 8.36 2.39 4.13
CA HIS A 6 7.13 3.18 4.19
C HIS A 6 6.03 2.60 3.27
N VAL A 7 6.42 2.03 2.14
CA VAL A 7 5.51 1.37 1.19
C VAL A 7 5.92 -0.08 1.02
N LEU A 8 4.98 -1.00 1.18
CA LEU A 8 5.24 -2.43 1.06
C LEU A 8 4.40 -3.05 -0.07
N VAL A 9 5.09 -3.60 -1.06
CA VAL A 9 4.47 -4.34 -2.16
C VAL A 9 4.37 -5.82 -1.78
N VAL A 10 3.17 -6.35 -1.74
CA VAL A 10 2.83 -7.74 -1.40
C VAL A 10 2.35 -8.43 -2.67
N ASP A 11 2.97 -9.57 -2.98
CA ASP A 11 2.63 -10.39 -4.15
C ASP A 11 2.75 -9.65 -5.51
N GLY A 12 3.37 -8.47 -5.51
CA GLY A 12 3.55 -7.66 -6.72
C GLY A 12 4.75 -8.08 -7.57
N LEU A 13 4.68 -7.73 -8.85
CA LEU A 13 5.77 -7.94 -9.80
C LEU A 13 7.01 -7.13 -9.37
N GLN A 14 8.21 -7.63 -9.73
CA GLN A 14 9.45 -6.89 -9.48
C GLN A 14 9.43 -5.50 -10.15
N GLU A 15 8.76 -5.40 -11.28
CA GLU A 15 8.57 -4.14 -11.99
C GLU A 15 7.79 -3.12 -11.16
N THR A 16 6.73 -3.55 -10.48
CA THR A 16 5.92 -2.71 -9.58
C THR A 16 6.77 -2.10 -8.47
N GLU A 17 7.63 -2.89 -7.84
CA GLU A 17 8.58 -2.42 -6.84
C GLU A 17 9.54 -1.37 -7.42
N GLN A 18 10.14 -1.64 -8.58
CA GLN A 18 11.12 -0.73 -9.19
C GLN A 18 10.50 0.60 -9.60
N VAL A 19 9.29 0.58 -10.15
CA VAL A 19 8.55 1.80 -10.51
C VAL A 19 8.24 2.61 -9.26
N LEU A 20 7.73 1.98 -8.21
CA LEU A 20 7.42 2.66 -6.96
C LEU A 20 8.69 3.22 -6.31
N LYS A 21 9.80 2.47 -6.30
CA LYS A 21 11.10 2.97 -5.83
C LYS A 21 11.53 4.23 -6.58
N ALA A 22 11.54 4.17 -7.90
CA ALA A 22 11.95 5.30 -8.74
C ALA A 22 11.09 6.56 -8.51
N ALA A 23 9.81 6.39 -8.16
CA ALA A 23 8.90 7.50 -7.90
C ALA A 23 8.93 8.02 -6.45
N LEU A 24 9.15 7.15 -5.47
CA LEU A 24 8.94 7.43 -4.04
C LEU A 24 10.25 7.62 -3.25
N GLU A 25 11.33 6.95 -3.62
CA GLU A 25 12.65 7.18 -3.03
C GLU A 25 13.17 8.62 -3.18
N PRO A 26 13.01 9.33 -4.33
CA PRO A 26 13.39 10.74 -4.42
C PRO A 26 12.58 11.66 -3.49
N GLN A 27 11.43 11.19 -2.98
CA GLN A 27 10.60 11.89 -2.00
C GLN A 27 10.93 11.50 -0.55
N GLY A 28 11.92 10.63 -0.34
CA GLY A 28 12.33 10.15 0.99
C GLY A 28 11.48 8.98 1.52
N HIS A 29 10.67 8.34 0.68
CA HIS A 29 9.92 7.15 1.05
C HIS A 29 10.65 5.87 0.62
N THR A 30 10.78 4.92 1.53
CA THR A 30 11.35 3.60 1.27
C THR A 30 10.29 2.65 0.74
N VAL A 31 10.64 1.85 -0.27
CA VAL A 31 9.75 0.86 -0.85
C VAL A 31 10.35 -0.54 -0.69
N GLY A 32 9.58 -1.45 -0.10
CA GLY A 32 9.92 -2.86 0.06
C GLY A 32 9.02 -3.77 -0.77
N ARG A 33 9.50 -4.98 -1.03
CA ARG A 33 8.70 -6.04 -1.65
C ARG A 33 8.77 -7.33 -0.85
N VAL A 34 7.62 -7.94 -0.62
CA VAL A 34 7.47 -9.27 -0.01
C VAL A 34 6.55 -10.14 -0.85
N ARG A 35 6.77 -11.46 -0.82
CA ARG A 35 5.90 -12.40 -1.52
C ARG A 35 4.57 -12.61 -0.79
N ALA A 36 4.61 -12.58 0.54
CA ALA A 36 3.43 -12.69 1.38
C ALA A 36 3.52 -11.66 2.49
N TYR A 37 2.38 -11.08 2.84
CA TYR A 37 2.29 -10.22 4.02
C TYR A 37 2.26 -11.11 5.25
N ASP A 38 3.38 -11.14 5.97
CA ASP A 38 3.49 -11.90 7.21
C ASP A 38 3.72 -10.93 8.36
N HIS A 39 2.72 -10.82 9.25
CA HIS A 39 2.74 -9.87 10.36
C HIS A 39 3.86 -10.17 11.38
N ASN A 40 4.42 -11.39 11.37
CA ASN A 40 5.57 -11.76 12.20
C ASN A 40 6.91 -11.38 11.57
N LEU A 41 6.94 -11.09 10.26
CA LEU A 41 8.15 -10.68 9.53
C LEU A 41 8.25 -9.16 9.33
N LEU A 42 7.20 -8.42 9.68
CA LEU A 42 7.28 -6.97 9.64
C LEU A 42 8.24 -6.49 10.72
N PRO A 43 9.14 -5.55 10.41
CA PRO A 43 9.88 -4.84 11.44
C PRO A 43 8.90 -4.16 12.41
N ASP A 44 9.36 -3.83 13.61
CA ASP A 44 8.60 -3.20 14.72
C ASP A 44 7.74 -1.98 14.29
N GLU A 45 8.05 -1.40 13.12
CA GLU A 45 7.31 -0.32 12.49
C GLU A 45 6.45 -0.85 11.31
N SER A 46 5.13 -0.71 11.44
CA SER A 46 4.16 -1.05 10.40
C SER A 46 4.32 -0.17 9.15
N PRO A 47 4.20 -0.74 7.93
CA PRO A 47 4.25 0.06 6.71
C PRO A 47 3.12 1.10 6.68
N ARG A 48 3.36 2.26 6.07
CA ARG A 48 2.35 3.32 5.95
C ARG A 48 1.35 3.01 4.84
N VAL A 49 1.80 2.39 3.76
CA VAL A 49 0.93 1.99 2.64
C VAL A 49 1.28 0.59 2.18
N LEU A 50 0.25 -0.21 1.91
CA LEU A 50 0.36 -1.53 1.32
C LEU A 50 -0.03 -1.49 -0.16
N VAL A 51 0.67 -2.23 -1.00
CA VAL A 51 0.29 -2.46 -2.40
C VAL A 51 0.15 -3.95 -2.59
N MET A 52 -1.06 -4.43 -2.87
CA MET A 52 -1.35 -5.85 -3.01
C MET A 52 -1.74 -6.15 -4.44
N HIS A 53 -1.11 -7.14 -5.06
CA HIS A 53 -1.61 -7.71 -6.29
C HIS A 53 -2.51 -8.90 -5.92
N GLU A 54 -3.77 -8.86 -6.33
CA GLU A 54 -4.73 -9.91 -6.05
C GLU A 54 -5.36 -10.30 -7.40
N GLU A 55 -5.11 -11.52 -7.87
CA GLU A 55 -5.75 -12.02 -9.09
C GLU A 55 -6.91 -13.00 -8.80
N SER A 56 -7.00 -13.54 -7.57
CA SER A 56 -7.99 -14.57 -7.19
C SER A 56 -8.92 -14.24 -6.02
N GLY A 57 -8.86 -13.03 -5.43
CA GLY A 57 -9.81 -12.62 -4.39
C GLY A 57 -9.53 -13.17 -2.97
N GLU A 58 -8.39 -13.83 -2.76
CA GLU A 58 -8.11 -14.57 -1.52
C GLU A 58 -7.18 -13.84 -0.52
N SER A 59 -6.59 -12.69 -0.89
CA SER A 59 -5.55 -12.01 -0.10
C SER A 59 -6.11 -11.11 1.02
N SER A 60 -7.42 -10.87 1.02
CA SER A 60 -8.14 -10.02 1.98
C SER A 60 -8.13 -10.51 3.45
N LYS A 61 -7.63 -11.71 3.75
CA LYS A 61 -7.70 -12.30 5.10
C LYS A 61 -6.61 -11.84 6.09
N TYR A 62 -5.51 -11.24 5.63
CA TYR A 62 -4.28 -11.14 6.45
C TYR A 62 -3.78 -9.72 6.73
N THR A 63 -4.51 -8.70 6.33
CA THR A 63 -4.04 -7.31 6.42
C THR A 63 -4.81 -6.52 7.48
N PRO A 64 -4.12 -5.84 8.41
CA PRO A 64 -4.76 -5.08 9.46
C PRO A 64 -5.65 -3.98 8.85
N ASN A 65 -6.87 -3.85 9.37
CA ASN A 65 -7.92 -2.96 8.86
C ASN A 65 -7.60 -1.46 9.03
N GLN A 66 -6.35 -1.13 9.39
CA GLN A 66 -5.90 0.19 9.80
C GLN A 66 -4.82 0.77 8.90
N ILE A 67 -4.24 -0.03 7.99
CA ILE A 67 -3.20 0.44 7.06
C ILE A 67 -3.85 0.72 5.69
N PRO A 68 -3.67 1.92 5.12
CA PRO A 68 -4.08 2.22 3.75
C PRO A 68 -3.47 1.23 2.77
N ARG A 69 -4.27 0.74 1.81
CA ARG A 69 -3.76 -0.20 0.82
C ARG A 69 -4.23 0.15 -0.59
N VAL A 70 -3.43 -0.27 -1.57
CA VAL A 70 -3.78 -0.29 -2.98
C VAL A 70 -3.91 -1.73 -3.42
N VAL A 71 -5.11 -2.15 -3.81
CA VAL A 71 -5.37 -3.49 -4.34
C VAL A 71 -5.41 -3.41 -5.87
N ILE A 72 -4.52 -4.15 -6.52
CA ILE A 72 -4.44 -4.27 -7.98
C ILE A 72 -5.04 -5.62 -8.35
N GLY A 73 -6.06 -5.64 -9.22
CA GLY A 73 -6.64 -6.91 -9.65
C GLY A 73 -7.85 -6.81 -10.55
N SER A 74 -8.44 -7.97 -10.85
CA SER A 74 -9.55 -8.13 -11.79
C SER A 74 -10.90 -8.22 -11.06
N PHE A 75 -11.16 -7.36 -10.09
CA PHE A 75 -12.40 -7.43 -9.30
C PHE A 75 -13.51 -6.54 -9.88
N GLU A 76 -14.73 -7.06 -9.92
CA GLU A 76 -15.92 -6.22 -9.80
C GLU A 76 -15.94 -5.72 -8.35
N VAL A 77 -15.71 -4.42 -8.15
CA VAL A 77 -15.71 -3.80 -6.83
C VAL A 77 -17.09 -4.01 -6.22
N GLN A 78 -17.24 -5.02 -5.38
CA GLN A 78 -18.35 -5.07 -4.43
C GLN A 78 -18.05 -3.98 -3.42
N SER A 79 -18.70 -2.84 -3.59
CA SER A 79 -18.70 -1.70 -2.68
C SER A 79 -19.05 -2.19 -1.27
N SER A 80 -18.05 -2.65 -0.54
CA SER A 80 -18.21 -2.93 0.88
C SER A 80 -18.27 -1.56 1.53
N ASP A 81 -19.42 -1.27 2.13
CA ASP A 81 -19.83 -0.06 2.84
C ASP A 81 -18.97 0.22 4.10
N THR A 82 -17.76 -0.32 4.16
CA THR A 82 -16.77 0.05 5.15
C THR A 82 -16.01 1.27 4.64
N PRO A 83 -15.71 2.26 5.50
CA PRO A 83 -14.88 3.42 5.17
C PRO A 83 -13.42 2.97 5.04
N SER A 84 -13.16 2.08 4.10
CA SER A 84 -11.87 1.45 3.94
C SER A 84 -10.95 2.41 3.21
N VAL A 85 -9.75 2.60 3.77
CA VAL A 85 -8.66 3.42 3.21
C VAL A 85 -8.02 2.71 2.00
N ASP A 86 -8.84 1.96 1.25
CA ASP A 86 -8.44 1.02 0.23
C ASP A 86 -8.67 1.66 -1.15
N ARG A 87 -7.60 1.77 -1.93
CA ARG A 87 -7.64 2.19 -3.33
C ARG A 87 -7.62 0.95 -4.20
N HIS A 88 -8.53 0.84 -5.15
CA HIS A 88 -8.60 -0.31 -6.05
C HIS A 88 -8.16 0.11 -7.45
N LEU A 89 -7.26 -0.65 -8.06
CA LEU A 89 -6.81 -0.50 -9.44
C LEU A 89 -7.18 -1.75 -10.22
N ARG A 90 -7.89 -1.53 -11.34
CA ARG A 90 -8.34 -2.61 -12.20
C ARG A 90 -7.28 -2.93 -13.24
N SER A 91 -7.01 -4.21 -13.48
CA SER A 91 -6.20 -4.63 -14.63
C SER A 91 -6.97 -4.53 -15.96
N PRO A 92 -6.33 -4.11 -17.08
CA PRO A 92 -4.97 -3.58 -17.16
C PRO A 92 -4.85 -2.20 -16.49
N PHE A 93 -3.78 -1.97 -15.74
CA PHE A 93 -3.55 -0.73 -15.00
C PHE A 93 -2.31 0.00 -15.52
N ASP A 94 -2.30 1.31 -15.33
CA ASP A 94 -1.16 2.16 -15.61
C ASP A 94 -0.32 2.38 -14.35
N TYR A 95 1.00 2.30 -14.51
CA TYR A 95 1.94 2.56 -13.42
C TYR A 95 1.84 3.99 -12.87
N ARG A 96 1.41 4.95 -13.70
CA ARG A 96 1.17 6.33 -13.26
C ARG A 96 0.01 6.42 -12.28
N ASP A 97 -1.09 5.72 -12.55
CA ASP A 97 -2.24 5.64 -11.65
C ASP A 97 -1.89 4.93 -10.34
N LEU A 98 -1.07 3.88 -10.40
CA LEU A 98 -0.55 3.22 -9.20
C LEU A 98 0.27 4.18 -8.33
N VAL A 99 1.25 4.87 -8.92
CA VAL A 99 2.08 5.84 -8.19
C VAL A 99 1.20 6.94 -7.60
N GLY A 100 0.27 7.49 -8.37
CA GLY A 100 -0.65 8.53 -7.91
C GLY A 100 -1.55 8.07 -6.75
N ALA A 101 -2.05 6.83 -6.81
CA ALA A 101 -2.83 6.25 -5.73
C ALA A 101 -2.01 6.10 -4.44
N VAL A 102 -0.78 5.58 -4.53
CA VAL A 102 0.11 5.43 -3.36
C VAL A 102 0.49 6.79 -2.78
N GLN A 103 0.84 7.77 -3.61
CA GLN A 103 1.17 9.12 -3.16
C GLN A 103 -0.02 9.80 -2.46
N ALA A 104 -1.24 9.66 -3.00
CA ALA A 104 -2.43 10.19 -2.37
C ALA A 104 -2.68 9.59 -0.97
N LEU A 105 -2.44 8.29 -0.81
CA LEU A 105 -2.55 7.62 0.48
C LEU A 105 -1.46 8.07 1.46
N LEU A 106 -0.20 8.17 1.00
CA LEU A 106 0.90 8.70 1.82
C LEU A 106 0.63 10.13 2.30
N GLN A 107 0.06 10.98 1.43
CA GLN A 107 -0.31 12.34 1.78
C GLN A 107 -1.46 12.38 2.79
N ALA A 108 -2.47 11.53 2.64
CA ALA A 108 -3.59 11.44 3.57
C ALA A 108 -3.13 10.96 4.97
N GLU A 109 -2.21 10.00 5.03
CA GLU A 109 -1.62 9.54 6.31
C GLU A 109 -0.72 10.59 6.96
N ALA A 110 0.04 11.35 6.14
CA ALA A 110 0.85 12.45 6.63
C ALA A 110 -0.01 13.57 7.23
N ASP A 111 -1.11 13.94 6.56
CA ASP A 111 -2.09 14.93 7.05
C ASP A 111 -2.76 14.47 8.36
N LYS A 112 -3.16 13.19 8.43
CA LYS A 112 -3.75 12.60 9.64
C LYS A 112 -2.79 12.55 10.83
N SER A 113 -1.49 12.44 10.56
CA SER A 113 -0.43 12.45 11.59
C SER A 113 -0.09 13.86 12.10
N ASP A 114 -0.46 14.92 11.36
CA ASP A 114 -0.24 16.33 11.72
C ASP A 114 -1.39 16.93 12.56
N MET A 115 -2.47 16.18 12.80
CA MET A 115 -3.55 16.65 13.67
C MET A 115 -3.05 16.70 15.13
N PRO A 116 -2.92 17.89 15.75
CA PRO A 116 -2.48 17.99 17.13
C PRO A 116 -3.53 17.34 18.02
N LYS A 117 -3.08 16.41 18.87
CA LYS A 117 -3.85 15.86 19.98
C LYS A 117 -4.38 17.02 20.82
N ALA A 118 -5.63 17.43 20.55
CA ALA A 118 -6.33 18.41 21.36
C ALA A 118 -6.50 17.79 22.76
N ALA A 119 -5.85 18.42 23.73
CA ALA A 119 -5.89 18.11 25.15
C ALA A 119 -7.29 18.37 25.74
#